data_AF-A0A841FS32-F1
#
_entry.id   AF-A0A841FS32-F1
#
_cell.length_a   1.000
_cell.length_b   1.000
_cell.length_c   1.000
_cell.angle_alpha   90.00
_cell.angle_beta   90.00
_cell.angle_gamma   90.00
#
_symmetry.space_group_name_H-M   'P 1'
#
loop_
_entity.id
_entity.type
_entity.pdbx_description
1 polymer ?
#
loop_
_entity_poly.entity_id
_entity_poly.type
_entity_poly.pdbx_seq_one_letter_code
_entity_poly.pdbx_strand_id
1 'polypeptide(L)'
;MKGEPWWPLTGLPESTAQAPSAATWPDLDFDPAPHYERLTIPILCFFGETDMWTPVDDTVRMWREAVDRGGHEPPTVVRLDGCGHEPALHEGGPVHPRYEEALLDWLDARAAAPAS
;
A
#
# COMPACT_ATOMS: atom_id res chain seq x y z
N MET A 1 -6.67 -3.01 28.01
CA MET A 1 -6.60 -1.69 28.69
C MET A 1 -5.81 -1.84 29.99
N LYS A 2 -5.52 -0.76 30.74
CA LYS A 2 -4.88 -0.92 32.07
C LYS A 2 -5.73 -1.85 32.93
N GLY A 3 -5.15 -2.94 33.41
CA GLY A 3 -5.84 -4.01 34.15
C GLY A 3 -5.92 -5.35 33.41
N GLU A 4 -5.62 -5.39 32.12
CA GLU A 4 -5.53 -6.65 31.38
C GLU A 4 -4.24 -7.42 31.71
N PRO A 5 -4.24 -8.78 31.65
CA PRO A 5 -3.06 -9.59 31.95
C PRO A 5 -1.83 -9.26 31.10
N TRP A 6 -2.03 -8.73 29.90
CA TRP A 6 -0.96 -8.31 29.00
C TRP A 6 -0.39 -6.92 29.31
N TRP A 7 -1.05 -6.10 30.14
CA TRP A 7 -0.65 -4.72 30.41
C TRP A 7 0.79 -4.59 30.97
N PRO A 8 1.23 -5.42 31.95
CA PRO A 8 2.60 -5.35 32.45
C PRO A 8 3.68 -5.68 31.40
N LEU A 9 3.32 -6.37 30.30
CA LEU A 9 4.26 -6.74 29.24
C LEU A 9 4.59 -5.59 28.29
N THR A 10 3.84 -4.49 28.36
CA THR A 10 4.04 -3.34 27.47
C THR A 10 5.27 -2.50 27.82
N GLY A 11 5.80 -2.61 29.05
CA GLY A 11 6.91 -1.79 29.55
C GLY A 11 6.55 -0.30 29.74
N LEU A 12 5.29 0.08 29.53
CA LEU A 12 4.83 1.44 29.68
C LEU A 12 4.68 1.80 31.18
N PRO A 13 5.11 3.00 31.61
CA PRO A 13 4.88 3.47 32.97
C PRO A 13 3.39 3.41 33.36
N GLU A 14 3.08 3.14 34.62
CA GLU A 14 1.68 3.16 35.09
C GLU A 14 1.01 4.54 34.89
N SER A 15 1.82 5.61 34.89
CA SER A 15 1.40 6.98 34.60
C SER A 15 1.04 7.24 33.15
N THR A 16 1.40 6.35 32.21
CA THR A 16 1.04 6.46 30.79
C THR A 16 -0.47 6.54 30.69
N ALA A 17 -1.04 7.65 30.23
CA ALA A 17 -2.49 7.78 30.11
C ALA A 17 -3.06 6.58 29.32
N GLN A 18 -4.23 6.06 29.74
CA GLN A 18 -4.94 5.17 28.82
C GLN A 18 -5.18 5.97 27.54
N ALA A 19 -4.75 5.43 26.40
CA ALA A 19 -5.27 5.91 25.14
C ALA A 19 -6.81 5.88 25.28
N PRO A 20 -7.53 6.94 24.88
CA PRO A 20 -8.98 6.92 24.88
C PRO A 20 -9.46 5.60 24.26
N SER A 21 -10.50 4.97 24.82
CA SER A 21 -11.01 3.68 24.30
C SER A 21 -11.40 3.76 22.82
N ALA A 22 -11.69 4.98 22.36
CA ALA A 22 -11.65 5.37 20.97
C ALA A 22 -10.39 6.24 20.74
N ALA A 23 -9.23 5.62 20.60
CA ALA A 23 -8.22 6.20 19.72
C ALA A 23 -8.79 6.01 18.30
N THR A 24 -9.86 6.75 17.98
CA THR A 24 -10.14 7.15 16.61
C THR A 24 -8.92 7.96 16.24
N TRP A 25 -7.97 7.32 15.58
CA TRP A 25 -7.07 8.03 14.71
C TRP A 25 -7.97 8.37 13.52
N PRO A 26 -8.59 9.56 13.44
CA PRO A 26 -9.55 9.85 12.39
C PRO A 26 -8.92 9.68 10.99
N ASP A 27 -7.59 9.78 10.91
CA ASP A 27 -6.82 9.55 9.70
C ASP A 27 -6.59 8.06 9.38
N LEU A 28 -6.84 7.12 10.31
CA LEU A 28 -6.81 5.68 10.04
C LEU A 28 -8.09 5.15 9.38
N ASP A 29 -9.17 5.93 9.40
CA ASP A 29 -10.42 5.61 8.70
C ASP A 29 -10.47 6.23 7.29
N PHE A 30 -9.35 6.74 6.79
CA PHE A 30 -9.27 7.32 5.45
C PHE A 30 -9.52 6.24 4.39
N ASP A 31 -10.63 6.39 3.66
CA ASP A 31 -10.93 5.59 2.47
C ASP A 31 -10.37 6.28 1.22
N PRO A 32 -9.33 5.73 0.56
CA PRO A 32 -8.79 6.32 -0.65
C PRO A 32 -9.63 6.03 -1.90
N ALA A 33 -10.58 5.09 -1.87
CA ALA A 33 -11.29 4.63 -3.06
C ALA A 33 -12.04 5.75 -3.82
N PRO A 34 -12.72 6.71 -3.15
CA PRO A 34 -13.36 7.84 -3.85
C PRO A 34 -12.36 8.78 -4.54
N HIS A 35 -11.09 8.75 -4.13
CA HIS A 35 -10.03 9.52 -4.79
C HIS A 35 -9.50 8.79 -6.02
N TYR A 36 -9.36 7.46 -5.94
CA TYR A 36 -8.92 6.62 -7.05
C TYR A 36 -9.91 6.62 -8.21
N GLU A 37 -11.22 6.67 -7.93
CA GLU A 37 -12.28 6.84 -8.95
C GLU A 37 -12.09 8.05 -9.86
N ARG A 38 -11.40 9.10 -9.39
CA ARG A 38 -11.23 10.35 -10.13
C ARG A 38 -9.91 10.41 -10.91
N LEU A 39 -9.07 9.38 -10.81
CA LEU A 39 -7.76 9.34 -11.46
C LEU A 39 -7.93 8.93 -12.92
N THR A 40 -7.68 9.88 -13.82
CA THR A 40 -7.72 9.68 -15.28
C THR A 40 -6.36 9.34 -15.88
N ILE A 41 -5.30 9.31 -15.06
CA ILE A 41 -3.95 9.00 -15.50
C ILE A 41 -3.69 7.50 -15.39
N PRO A 42 -2.85 6.93 -16.26
CA PRO A 42 -2.47 5.54 -16.11
C PRO A 42 -1.65 5.27 -14.84
N ILE A 43 -1.86 4.10 -14.23
CA ILE A 43 -1.34 3.79 -12.88
C ILE A 43 -0.46 2.54 -12.91
N LEU A 44 0.69 2.61 -12.23
CA LEU A 44 1.59 1.48 -11.95
C LEU A 44 1.73 1.33 -10.43
N CYS A 45 1.48 0.13 -9.93
CA CYS A 45 1.62 -0.22 -8.51
C CYS A 45 2.63 -1.35 -8.34
N PHE A 46 3.48 -1.23 -7.32
CA PHE A 46 4.40 -2.27 -6.88
C PHE A 46 3.99 -2.76 -5.50
N PHE A 47 3.98 -4.07 -5.31
CA PHE A 47 3.73 -4.70 -4.02
C PHE A 47 4.75 -5.79 -3.77
N GLY A 48 5.35 -5.81 -2.57
CA GLY A 48 6.10 -6.97 -2.12
C GLY A 48 5.14 -8.10 -1.72
N GLU A 49 5.43 -9.34 -2.13
CA GLU A 49 4.56 -10.47 -1.82
C GLU A 49 4.50 -10.81 -0.32
N THR A 50 5.51 -10.41 0.44
CA THR A 50 5.59 -10.64 1.89
C THR A 50 5.35 -9.37 2.69
N ASP A 51 4.74 -8.33 2.10
CA ASP A 51 4.37 -7.10 2.82
C ASP A 51 3.34 -7.43 3.93
N MET A 52 3.69 -7.15 5.18
CA MET A 52 2.83 -7.35 6.35
C MET A 52 2.05 -6.10 6.76
N TRP A 53 2.29 -4.96 6.11
CA TRP A 53 1.71 -3.66 6.41
C TRP A 53 0.51 -3.40 5.51
N THR A 54 0.55 -3.88 4.28
CA THR A 54 -0.51 -3.70 3.28
C THR A 54 -1.13 -5.06 2.92
N PRO A 55 -2.45 -5.24 3.05
CA PRO A 55 -3.12 -6.43 2.52
C PRO A 55 -3.17 -6.36 0.98
N VAL A 56 -2.10 -6.83 0.32
CA VAL A 56 -1.83 -6.64 -1.12
C VAL A 56 -3.03 -6.99 -2.00
N ASP A 57 -3.64 -8.15 -1.79
CA ASP A 57 -4.78 -8.61 -2.60
C ASP A 57 -5.98 -7.68 -2.48
N ASP A 58 -6.31 -7.24 -1.26
CA ASP A 58 -7.42 -6.32 -1.00
C ASP A 58 -7.13 -4.92 -1.55
N THR A 59 -5.90 -4.44 -1.42
CA THR A 59 -5.48 -3.15 -1.99
C THR A 59 -5.56 -3.16 -3.51
N VAL A 60 -5.09 -4.22 -4.18
CA VAL A 60 -5.20 -4.38 -5.64
C VAL A 60 -6.66 -4.44 -6.09
N ARG A 61 -7.49 -5.18 -5.35
CA ARG A 61 -8.94 -5.27 -5.62
C ARG A 61 -9.61 -3.91 -5.50
N MET A 62 -9.36 -3.18 -4.41
CA MET A 62 -9.90 -1.82 -4.18
C MET A 62 -9.50 -0.87 -5.32
N TRP A 63 -8.24 -0.89 -5.75
CA TRP A 63 -7.77 -0.08 -6.87
C TRP A 63 -8.54 -0.38 -8.15
N ARG A 64 -8.68 -1.66 -8.52
CA ARG A 64 -9.38 -2.09 -9.74
C ARG A 64 -10.86 -1.71 -9.69
N GLU A 65 -11.53 -1.96 -8.56
CA GLU A 65 -12.94 -1.61 -8.38
C GLU A 65 -13.15 -0.08 -8.46
N ALA A 66 -12.25 0.72 -7.90
CA ALA A 66 -12.37 2.18 -7.93
C ALA A 66 -12.18 2.75 -9.34
N VAL A 67 -11.14 2.35 -10.07
CA VAL A 67 -10.93 2.86 -11.44
C VAL A 67 -12.00 2.37 -12.42
N ASP A 68 -12.56 1.17 -12.21
CA ASP A 68 -13.69 0.66 -12.98
C ASP A 68 -14.94 1.53 -12.79
N ARG A 69 -15.27 1.91 -11.53
CA ARG A 69 -16.35 2.86 -11.24
C ARG A 69 -16.11 4.24 -11.85
N GLY A 70 -14.86 4.66 -11.98
CA GLY A 70 -14.45 5.88 -12.70
C GLY A 70 -14.47 5.77 -14.24
N GLY A 71 -14.59 4.56 -14.79
CA GLY A 71 -14.49 4.32 -16.23
C GLY A 71 -13.08 4.50 -16.78
N HIS A 72 -12.05 4.15 -16.00
CA HIS A 72 -10.64 4.33 -16.33
C HIS A 72 -9.90 3.00 -16.52
N GLU A 73 -8.71 3.05 -17.11
CA GLU A 73 -7.87 1.86 -17.31
C GLU A 73 -7.52 1.20 -15.97
N PRO A 74 -7.57 -0.14 -15.84
CA PRO A 74 -7.11 -0.82 -14.64
C PRO A 74 -5.61 -0.53 -14.37
N PRO A 75 -5.18 -0.47 -13.10
CA PRO A 75 -3.77 -0.29 -12.79
C PRO A 75 -2.94 -1.46 -13.31
N THR A 76 -1.72 -1.16 -13.78
CA THR A 76 -0.68 -2.17 -13.93
C THR A 76 -0.16 -2.54 -12.55
N VAL A 77 -0.18 -3.82 -12.20
CA VAL A 77 0.23 -4.31 -10.89
C VAL A 77 1.42 -5.25 -11.04
N VAL A 78 2.51 -4.92 -10.34
CA VAL A 78 3.74 -5.73 -10.28
C VAL A 78 3.90 -6.25 -8.87
N ARG A 79 4.07 -7.58 -8.74
CA ARG A 79 4.45 -8.23 -7.49
C ARG A 79 5.94 -8.53 -7.49
N LEU A 80 6.60 -8.16 -6.39
CA LEU A 80 8.02 -8.38 -6.18
C LEU A 80 8.18 -9.56 -5.22
N ASP A 81 8.62 -10.69 -5.75
CA ASP A 81 8.89 -11.91 -4.97
C ASP A 81 9.95 -11.64 -3.90
N GLY A 82 9.75 -12.21 -2.72
CA GLY A 82 10.64 -12.04 -1.57
C GLY A 82 10.73 -10.63 -0.97
N CYS A 83 10.03 -9.64 -1.52
CA CYS A 83 10.00 -8.28 -0.98
C CYS A 83 8.89 -8.11 0.07
N GLY A 84 9.22 -7.36 1.12
CA GLY A 84 8.26 -6.87 2.12
C GLY A 84 7.69 -5.52 1.72
N HIS A 85 7.59 -4.60 2.67
CA HIS A 85 7.05 -3.25 2.43
C HIS A 85 7.92 -2.41 1.49
N GLU A 86 9.24 -2.53 1.63
CA GLU A 86 10.20 -1.89 0.72
C GLU A 86 10.40 -2.75 -0.53
N PRO A 87 10.58 -2.14 -1.73
CA PRO A 87 10.89 -2.87 -2.95
C PRO A 87 12.37 -3.29 -2.98
N ALA A 88 12.87 -3.88 -1.89
CA ALA A 88 14.25 -4.25 -1.67
C ALA A 88 14.39 -5.76 -1.41
N LEU A 89 15.56 -6.32 -1.72
CA LEU A 89 15.84 -7.75 -1.54
C LEU A 89 15.77 -8.20 -0.06
N HIS A 90 15.93 -7.25 0.86
CA HIS A 90 15.67 -7.37 2.30
C HIS A 90 15.49 -5.95 2.85
N GLU A 91 14.96 -5.81 4.08
CA GLU A 91 14.80 -4.50 4.72
C GLU A 91 16.13 -3.73 4.78
N GLY A 92 16.12 -2.48 4.31
CA GLY A 92 17.30 -1.62 4.21
C GLY A 92 18.35 -2.07 3.18
N GLY A 93 18.03 -3.05 2.34
CA GLY A 93 18.90 -3.60 1.30
C GLY A 93 18.84 -2.87 -0.04
N PRO A 94 19.54 -3.37 -1.07
CA PRO A 94 19.42 -2.85 -2.42
C PRO A 94 18.02 -3.09 -3.00
N VAL A 95 17.58 -2.19 -3.89
CA VAL A 95 16.31 -2.28 -4.62
C VAL A 95 16.28 -3.57 -5.45
N HIS A 96 15.13 -4.25 -5.46
CA HIS A 96 14.89 -5.46 -6.22
C HIS A 96 14.98 -5.15 -7.73
N PRO A 97 15.81 -5.85 -8.53
CA PRO A 97 16.03 -5.52 -9.96
C PRO A 97 14.74 -5.43 -10.78
N ARG A 98 13.79 -6.32 -10.52
CA ARG A 98 12.48 -6.31 -11.18
C ARG A 98 11.68 -5.02 -11.00
N TYR A 99 11.92 -4.25 -9.93
CA TYR A 99 11.29 -2.95 -9.73
C TYR A 99 11.70 -1.98 -10.83
N GLU A 100 13.01 -1.83 -11.06
CA GLU A 100 13.55 -0.91 -12.07
C GLU A 100 13.19 -1.37 -13.49
N GLU A 101 13.35 -2.66 -13.78
CA GLU A 101 12.98 -3.23 -15.08
C GLU A 101 11.51 -2.97 -15.43
N ALA A 102 10.59 -3.31 -14.52
CA ALA A 102 9.17 -3.15 -14.79
C ALA A 102 8.74 -1.68 -14.87
N LEU A 103 9.40 -0.78 -14.12
CA LEU A 103 9.17 0.66 -14.23
C LEU A 103 9.58 1.18 -15.61
N LEU A 104 10.78 0.82 -16.07
CA LEU A 104 11.29 1.25 -17.38
C LEU A 104 10.44 0.67 -18.52
N ASP A 105 10.15 -0.63 -18.48
CA ASP A 105 9.28 -1.30 -19.46
C ASP A 105 7.91 -0.60 -19.55
N TRP A 106 7.33 -0.24 -18.40
CA TRP A 106 6.04 0.44 -18.35
C TRP A 106 6.09 1.86 -18.92
N LEU A 107 7.16 2.61 -18.63
CA LEU A 107 7.36 3.95 -19.18
C LEU A 107 7.57 3.92 -20.69
N ASP A 108 8.37 2.99 -21.21
CA ASP A 108 8.62 2.83 -22.64
C ASP A 108 7.33 2.48 -23.39
N ALA A 109 6.53 1.55 -22.85
CA ALA A 109 5.22 1.19 -23.42
C ALA A 109 4.28 2.40 -23.51
N ARG A 110 4.36 3.34 -22.56
CA ARG A 110 3.52 4.54 -22.53
C ARG A 110 4.05 5.68 -23.38
N ALA A 111 5.37 5.81 -23.50
CA ALA A 111 5.98 6.75 -24.44
C ALA A 111 5.73 6.36 -25.91
N ALA A 112 5.61 5.06 -26.19
CA ALA A 112 5.30 4.54 -27.52
C ALA A 112 3.81 4.63 -27.89
N ALA A 113 2.92 4.84 -26.92
CA ALA A 113 1.48 4.95 -27.17
C ALA A 113 1.15 6.32 -27.81
N PRO A 114 0.33 6.38 -28.87
CA PRO A 114 -0.09 7.65 -29.45
C PRO A 114 -0.90 8.45 -28.42
N ALA A 115 -0.68 9.77 -28.37
CA ALA A 115 -1.47 10.66 -27.52
C ALA A 115 -2.96 10.54 -27.89
N SER A 116 -3.78 10.18 -26.90
CA SER A 116 -5.24 10.08 -27.02
C SER A 116 -5.92 11.44 -26.82
#